data_AF-A0A966VB41-F1
#
_entry.id   AF-A0A966VB41-F1
#
_cell.length_a   1.000
_cell.length_b   1.000
_cell.length_c   1.000
_cell.angle_alpha   90.00
_cell.angle_beta   90.00
_cell.angle_gamma   90.00
#
_symmetry.space_group_name_H-M   'P 1'
#
loop_
_entity.id
_entity.type
_entity.pdbx_description
1 polymer ?
#
loop_
_entity_poly.entity_id
_entity_poly.type
_entity_poly.pdbx_seq_one_letter_code
_entity_poly.pdbx_strand_id
1 'polypeptide(L)'
;GSGNLVANQQRIEGVRTFSGQTVTLSFWAKADASKNMAVEFSQSFGTGGSPSSSITGIGVTTCSLTTSWKKFTITTTIPSISGKTLGTNNNDFIEIIFWFDAGSSFNSRTNSLGQQSGTFDIAQVQLEEGTISTPFENRPVGIELQLCQRYYQQAVGQGGTLARIYNNGASSGLVSLNVFFKQTMRSIPSSISGVYDINDGTGQNFSSAGNPNQDSFVLTVTIPSGQFLDLQSYTASAEL
;
A
#
# COMPACT_ATOMS: atom_id res chain seq x y z
N GLY A 1 11.80 -6.47 25.22
CA GLY A 1 11.19 -5.43 26.10
C GLY A 1 9.69 -5.43 25.91
N SER A 2 8.92 -4.82 26.82
CA SER A 2 7.44 -4.83 26.77
C SER A 2 6.85 -4.21 25.51
N GLY A 3 7.54 -3.24 24.91
CA GLY A 3 7.13 -2.57 23.66
C GLY A 3 7.75 -3.15 22.38
N ASN A 4 8.53 -4.24 22.45
CA ASN A 4 9.12 -4.84 21.25
C ASN A 4 8.07 -5.65 20.50
N LEU A 5 8.16 -5.65 19.16
CA LEU A 5 7.32 -6.48 18.32
C LEU A 5 8.02 -6.81 16.99
N VAL A 6 7.56 -7.88 16.35
CA VAL A 6 7.77 -8.18 14.93
C VAL A 6 6.42 -8.57 14.36
N ALA A 7 5.96 -7.84 13.35
CA ALA A 7 4.69 -8.08 12.70
C ALA A 7 4.76 -7.78 11.20
N ASN A 8 3.93 -8.47 10.43
CA ASN A 8 3.62 -8.12 9.05
C ASN A 8 2.18 -7.57 8.98
N GLN A 9 2.01 -6.48 8.24
CA GLN A 9 0.76 -5.74 8.15
C GLN A 9 0.31 -5.69 6.70
N GLN A 10 -0.92 -6.14 6.44
CA GLN A 10 -1.56 -5.98 5.15
C GLN A 10 -2.77 -5.06 5.29
N ARG A 11 -2.62 -3.82 4.81
CA ARG A 11 -3.71 -2.84 4.75
C ARG A 11 -4.59 -3.12 3.53
N ILE A 12 -5.88 -2.91 3.72
CA ILE A 12 -6.92 -2.94 2.69
C ILE A 12 -7.63 -1.60 2.76
N GLU A 13 -7.69 -0.92 1.63
CA GLU A 13 -8.20 0.44 1.51
C GLU A 13 -9.65 0.56 1.95
N GLY A 14 -9.93 1.66 2.66
CA GLY A 14 -11.27 2.00 3.12
C GLY A 14 -11.67 1.20 4.36
N VAL A 15 -11.87 1.90 5.48
CA VAL A 15 -12.41 1.30 6.72
C VAL A 15 -13.84 0.80 6.56
N ARG A 16 -14.50 1.20 5.46
CA ARG A 16 -15.83 0.72 5.03
C ARG A 16 -15.81 -0.74 4.60
N THR A 17 -14.67 -1.23 4.14
CA THR A 17 -14.49 -2.60 3.69
C THR A 17 -14.85 -3.57 4.81
N PHE A 18 -15.84 -4.43 4.55
CA PHE A 18 -16.44 -5.38 5.49
C PHE A 18 -17.07 -4.77 6.76
N SER A 19 -17.35 -3.46 6.82
CA SER A 19 -17.93 -2.83 8.01
C SER A 19 -19.23 -3.50 8.46
N GLY A 20 -19.24 -4.07 9.67
CA GLY A 20 -20.39 -4.77 10.24
C GLY A 20 -20.64 -6.17 9.67
N GLN A 21 -19.73 -6.68 8.84
CA GLN A 21 -19.84 -7.99 8.21
C GLN A 21 -18.95 -9.01 8.92
N THR A 22 -19.36 -10.28 8.83
CA THR A 22 -18.48 -11.41 9.16
C THR A 22 -17.57 -11.70 7.98
N VAL A 23 -16.30 -11.96 8.27
CA VAL A 23 -15.26 -12.30 7.28
C VAL A 23 -14.54 -13.58 7.70
N THR A 24 -13.99 -14.27 6.71
CA THR A 24 -13.12 -15.42 6.91
C THR A 24 -11.76 -15.17 6.27
N LEU A 25 -10.71 -15.21 7.08
CA LEU A 25 -9.31 -15.19 6.65
C LEU A 25 -8.78 -16.62 6.60
N SER A 26 -8.21 -17.02 5.47
CA SER A 26 -7.52 -18.29 5.32
C SER A 26 -6.09 -18.07 4.82
N PHE A 27 -5.18 -18.90 5.30
CA PHE A 27 -3.76 -18.87 4.91
C PHE A 27 -3.07 -20.17 5.30
N TRP A 28 -1.93 -20.45 4.69
CA TRP A 28 -1.00 -21.47 5.14
C TRP A 28 0.12 -20.84 5.93
N ALA A 29 0.56 -21.50 6.99
CA ALA A 29 1.75 -21.08 7.74
C ALA A 29 2.56 -22.26 8.27
N LYS A 30 3.87 -22.04 8.42
CA LYS A 30 4.81 -22.89 9.17
C LYS A 30 5.88 -22.04 9.84
N ALA A 31 6.60 -22.62 10.79
CA ALA A 31 7.74 -21.98 11.45
C ALA A 31 8.93 -22.93 11.47
N ASP A 32 10.11 -22.45 11.85
CA ASP A 32 11.32 -23.27 11.99
C ASP A 32 11.29 -24.24 13.20
N ALA A 33 10.36 -24.04 14.12
CA ALA A 33 10.07 -24.90 15.27
C ALA A 33 8.61 -24.75 15.71
N SER A 34 8.18 -25.51 16.72
CA SER A 34 6.88 -25.29 17.36
C SER A 34 6.82 -23.89 17.98
N LYS A 35 5.97 -23.03 17.43
CA LYS A 35 5.82 -21.62 17.81
C LYS A 35 4.37 -21.20 17.69
N ASN A 36 4.03 -20.10 18.33
CA ASN A 36 2.74 -19.45 18.13
C ASN A 36 2.93 -18.21 17.24
N MET A 37 1.90 -17.88 16.48
CA MET A 37 1.73 -16.60 15.80
C MET A 37 0.37 -16.06 16.24
N ALA A 38 0.21 -14.75 16.40
CA ALA A 38 -1.12 -14.17 16.61
C ALA A 38 -1.58 -13.44 15.34
N VAL A 39 -2.87 -13.47 15.08
CA VAL A 39 -3.48 -12.73 13.98
C VAL A 39 -4.61 -11.89 14.55
N GLU A 40 -4.69 -10.64 14.12
CA GLU A 40 -5.83 -9.76 14.42
C GLU A 40 -6.19 -8.93 13.19
N PHE A 41 -7.35 -8.29 13.28
CA PHE A 41 -7.72 -7.18 12.43
C PHE A 41 -7.64 -5.87 13.22
N SER A 42 -7.44 -4.77 12.49
CA SER A 42 -7.59 -3.42 13.03
C SER A 42 -8.32 -2.51 12.03
N GLN A 43 -8.96 -1.46 12.55
CA GLN A 43 -9.58 -0.40 11.75
C GLN A 43 -8.89 0.92 12.07
N SER A 44 -8.43 1.62 11.05
CA SER A 44 -7.95 3.00 11.12
C SER A 44 -8.92 3.90 10.39
N PHE A 45 -9.39 4.96 11.04
CA PHE A 45 -10.34 5.91 10.45
C PHE A 45 -9.65 7.04 9.69
N GLY A 46 -8.34 6.91 9.40
CA GLY A 46 -7.57 7.88 8.65
C GLY A 46 -7.07 9.06 9.49
N THR A 47 -6.51 10.07 8.82
CA THR A 47 -5.98 11.30 9.41
C THR A 47 -6.60 12.55 8.79
N GLY A 48 -6.32 13.71 9.39
CA GLY A 48 -6.91 15.00 9.00
C GLY A 48 -8.28 15.24 9.66
N GLY A 49 -8.54 16.49 10.08
CA GLY A 49 -9.73 16.83 10.86
C GLY A 49 -9.69 16.23 12.27
N SER A 50 -10.73 15.47 12.64
CA SER A 50 -10.87 14.82 13.96
C SER A 50 -11.44 13.40 13.82
N PRO A 51 -10.68 12.46 13.25
CA PRO A 51 -11.14 11.09 13.03
C PRO A 51 -11.34 10.34 14.36
N SER A 52 -12.17 9.31 14.34
CA SER A 52 -12.29 8.39 15.48
C SER A 52 -10.99 7.64 15.74
N SER A 53 -10.74 7.26 16.99
CA SER A 53 -9.60 6.42 17.36
C SER A 53 -9.68 5.06 16.68
N SER A 54 -8.53 4.52 16.28
CA SER A 54 -8.43 3.18 15.70
C SER A 54 -9.00 2.11 16.65
N ILE A 55 -9.57 1.06 16.06
CA ILE A 55 -10.00 -0.14 16.79
C ILE A 55 -8.97 -1.23 16.52
N THR A 56 -8.40 -1.80 17.57
CA THR A 56 -7.42 -2.90 17.52
C THR A 56 -7.96 -4.10 18.28
N GLY A 57 -7.30 -5.25 18.21
CA GLY A 57 -7.72 -6.46 18.91
C GLY A 57 -8.98 -7.09 18.31
N ILE A 58 -9.29 -6.85 17.04
CA ILE A 58 -10.48 -7.43 16.40
C ILE A 58 -10.15 -8.88 16.02
N GLY A 59 -10.88 -9.83 16.60
CA GLY A 59 -10.75 -11.25 16.23
C GLY A 59 -9.40 -11.89 16.57
N VAL A 60 -8.72 -11.43 17.63
CA VAL A 60 -7.38 -11.92 18.01
C VAL A 60 -7.37 -13.44 18.15
N THR A 61 -6.58 -14.10 17.32
CA THR A 61 -6.50 -15.56 17.26
C THR A 61 -5.04 -16.00 17.30
N THR A 62 -4.73 -16.94 18.20
CA THR A 62 -3.42 -17.58 18.27
C THR A 62 -3.41 -18.80 17.36
N CYS A 63 -2.44 -18.84 16.44
CA CYS A 63 -2.17 -19.94 15.55
C CYS A 63 -0.94 -20.70 16.07
N SER A 64 -1.09 -21.98 16.39
CA SER A 64 0.03 -22.84 16.75
C SER A 64 0.63 -23.48 15.50
N LEU A 65 1.86 -23.08 15.20
CA LEU A 65 2.63 -23.49 14.03
C LEU A 65 3.60 -24.61 14.40
N THR A 66 3.95 -25.41 13.40
CA THR A 66 5.00 -26.43 13.46
C THR A 66 5.93 -26.24 12.26
N THR A 67 6.88 -27.17 12.08
CA THR A 67 7.77 -27.19 10.91
C THR A 67 7.09 -27.59 9.60
N SER A 68 5.83 -28.05 9.66
CA SER A 68 5.05 -28.42 8.49
C SER A 68 4.00 -27.36 8.17
N TRP A 69 3.76 -27.16 6.88
CA TRP A 69 2.69 -26.28 6.42
C TRP A 69 1.34 -26.74 6.96
N LYS A 70 0.62 -25.83 7.60
CA LYS A 70 -0.74 -26.03 8.09
C LYS A 70 -1.63 -24.89 7.59
N LYS A 71 -2.82 -25.23 7.10
CA LYS A 71 -3.85 -24.24 6.76
C LYS A 71 -4.56 -23.78 8.03
N PHE A 72 -4.73 -22.47 8.17
CA PHE A 72 -5.53 -21.83 9.21
C PHE A 72 -6.75 -21.16 8.57
N THR A 73 -7.84 -21.09 9.32
CA THR A 73 -9.08 -20.43 8.90
C THR A 73 -9.66 -19.73 10.12
N ILE A 74 -9.73 -18.41 10.05
CA ILE A 74 -10.15 -17.53 11.14
C ILE A 74 -11.40 -16.79 10.67
N THR A 75 -12.52 -17.01 11.34
CA THR A 75 -13.77 -16.28 11.07
C THR A 75 -14.00 -15.27 12.19
N THR A 76 -14.21 -14.00 11.82
CA THR A 76 -14.49 -12.93 12.79
C THR A 76 -15.46 -11.91 12.22
N THR A 77 -16.04 -11.08 13.08
CA THR A 77 -16.91 -9.97 12.65
C THR A 77 -16.16 -8.67 12.74
N ILE A 78 -16.08 -7.94 11.63
CA ILE A 78 -15.52 -6.61 11.59
C ILE A 78 -16.54 -5.63 12.18
N PRO A 79 -16.15 -4.82 13.19
CA PRO A 79 -17.07 -3.87 13.82
C PRO A 79 -17.70 -2.90 12.81
N SER A 80 -18.97 -2.57 13.04
CA SER A 80 -19.65 -1.53 12.28
C SER A 80 -18.98 -0.17 12.53
N ILE A 81 -18.83 0.62 11.47
CA ILE A 81 -18.32 1.99 11.57
C ILE A 81 -19.43 3.02 11.84
N SER A 82 -20.66 2.58 12.11
CA SER A 82 -21.77 3.50 12.41
C SER A 82 -21.41 4.41 13.60
N GLY A 83 -21.62 5.72 13.44
CA GLY A 83 -21.25 6.73 14.44
C GLY A 83 -19.75 7.05 14.53
N LYS A 84 -18.91 6.47 13.67
CA LYS A 84 -17.48 6.83 13.56
C LYS A 84 -17.26 7.97 12.59
N THR A 85 -16.27 8.80 12.89
CA THR A 85 -15.83 9.92 12.03
C THR A 85 -14.61 9.49 11.24
N LEU A 86 -14.66 9.59 9.92
CA LEU A 86 -13.51 9.37 9.03
C LEU A 86 -12.67 10.65 8.93
N GLY A 87 -11.37 10.47 8.76
CA GLY A 87 -10.43 11.55 8.49
C GLY A 87 -10.63 12.12 7.08
N THR A 88 -10.11 13.31 6.86
CA THR A 88 -10.27 14.05 5.59
C THR A 88 -9.21 13.70 4.54
N ASN A 89 -8.19 12.92 4.90
CA ASN A 89 -7.06 12.63 4.03
C ASN A 89 -7.23 11.35 3.19
N ASN A 90 -8.40 10.71 3.23
CA ASN A 90 -8.74 9.50 2.46
C ASN A 90 -7.68 8.38 2.60
N ASN A 91 -7.20 8.17 3.81
CA ASN A 91 -6.18 7.19 4.16
C ASN A 91 -6.65 6.25 5.28
N ASP A 92 -7.97 6.08 5.39
CA ASP A 92 -8.60 5.09 6.26
C ASP A 92 -8.47 3.68 5.67
N PHE A 93 -8.41 2.67 6.53
CA PHE A 93 -8.18 1.29 6.12
C PHE A 93 -8.67 0.28 7.17
N ILE A 94 -8.91 -0.94 6.71
CA ILE A 94 -8.85 -2.13 7.55
C ILE A 94 -7.48 -2.79 7.35
N GLU A 95 -6.93 -3.39 8.40
CA GLU A 95 -5.62 -4.02 8.36
C GLU A 95 -5.67 -5.42 8.95
N ILE A 96 -5.01 -6.37 8.29
CA ILE A 96 -4.71 -7.69 8.83
C ILE A 96 -3.29 -7.65 9.38
N ILE A 97 -3.09 -8.12 10.61
CA ILE A 97 -1.79 -8.07 11.27
C ILE A 97 -1.41 -9.48 11.70
N PHE A 98 -0.29 -9.96 11.18
CA PHE A 98 0.36 -11.20 11.59
C PHE A 98 1.49 -10.87 12.55
N TRP A 99 1.34 -11.24 13.81
CA TRP A 99 2.29 -11.01 14.90
C TRP A 99 3.19 -12.23 15.10
N PHE A 100 4.48 -12.04 14.95
CA PHE A 100 5.51 -13.06 15.12
C PHE A 100 6.23 -12.94 16.46
N ASP A 101 6.35 -11.72 16.99
CA ASP A 101 6.90 -11.39 18.31
C ASP A 101 6.10 -10.24 18.90
N ALA A 102 5.75 -10.31 20.18
CA ALA A 102 5.07 -9.21 20.84
C ALA A 102 5.36 -9.18 22.35
N GLY A 103 5.89 -8.06 22.82
CA GLY A 103 6.00 -7.76 24.24
C GLY A 103 4.65 -7.51 24.93
N SER A 104 4.69 -7.41 26.26
CA SER A 104 3.49 -7.36 27.10
C SER A 104 2.57 -6.15 26.85
N SER A 105 3.06 -5.06 26.27
CA SER A 105 2.24 -3.90 25.90
C SER A 105 1.19 -4.24 24.82
N PHE A 106 1.35 -5.36 24.11
CA PHE A 106 0.45 -5.81 23.05
C PHE A 106 -0.41 -7.02 23.43
N ASN A 107 -0.44 -7.42 24.70
CA ASN A 107 -1.14 -8.64 25.13
C ASN A 107 -2.62 -8.69 24.73
N SER A 108 -3.30 -7.53 24.71
CA SER A 108 -4.70 -7.43 24.27
C SER A 108 -4.89 -7.63 22.76
N ARG A 109 -3.83 -7.49 21.97
CA ARG A 109 -3.82 -7.62 20.50
C ARG A 109 -3.25 -8.95 20.03
N THR A 110 -2.59 -9.69 20.92
CA THR A 110 -1.83 -10.90 20.56
C THR A 110 -2.14 -12.12 21.42
N ASN A 111 -3.14 -12.03 22.30
CA ASN A 111 -3.45 -13.06 23.31
C ASN A 111 -2.21 -13.44 24.14
N SER A 112 -1.44 -12.43 24.55
CA SER A 112 -0.19 -12.61 25.30
C SER A 112 0.80 -13.53 24.59
N LEU A 113 0.99 -13.34 23.28
CA LEU A 113 1.88 -14.14 22.43
C LEU A 113 3.29 -14.30 23.04
N GLY A 114 3.78 -13.23 23.67
CA GLY A 114 5.10 -13.19 24.28
C GLY A 114 6.20 -12.93 23.26
N GLN A 115 7.42 -12.77 23.79
CA GLN A 115 8.59 -12.54 22.96
C GLN A 115 9.18 -13.86 22.44
N GLN A 116 9.55 -13.89 21.17
CA GLN A 116 10.18 -15.03 20.51
C GLN A 116 10.97 -14.59 19.27
N SER A 117 11.81 -15.49 18.78
CA SER A 117 12.52 -15.33 17.52
C SER A 117 12.40 -16.61 16.69
N GLY A 118 12.55 -16.47 15.38
CA GLY A 118 12.54 -17.61 14.46
C GLY A 118 12.17 -17.18 13.05
N THR A 119 12.15 -18.16 12.16
CA THR A 119 11.65 -18.03 10.80
C THR A 119 10.20 -18.47 10.75
N PHE A 120 9.37 -17.63 10.13
CA PHE A 120 7.96 -17.87 9.90
C PHE A 120 7.68 -17.74 8.41
N ASP A 121 7.01 -18.72 7.83
CA ASP A 121 6.57 -18.70 6.45
C ASP A 121 5.04 -18.60 6.41
N ILE A 122 4.52 -17.71 5.56
CA ILE A 122 3.08 -17.56 5.30
C ILE A 122 2.87 -17.62 3.79
N ALA A 123 1.80 -18.29 3.35
CA ALA A 123 1.44 -18.39 1.95
C ALA A 123 -0.08 -18.42 1.75
N GLN A 124 -0.52 -18.09 0.53
CA GLN A 124 -1.92 -18.21 0.10
C GLN A 124 -2.91 -17.51 1.04
N VAL A 125 -2.59 -16.28 1.43
CA VAL A 125 -3.45 -15.46 2.29
C VAL A 125 -4.65 -14.98 1.48
N GLN A 126 -5.85 -15.28 1.95
CA GLN A 126 -7.12 -14.91 1.31
C GLN A 126 -8.13 -14.49 2.37
N LEU A 127 -8.71 -13.29 2.19
CA LEU A 127 -9.77 -12.74 3.01
C LEU A 127 -11.06 -12.67 2.21
N GLU A 128 -12.14 -13.22 2.76
CA GLU A 128 -13.43 -13.33 2.10
C GLU A 128 -14.57 -12.85 3.02
N GLU A 129 -15.64 -12.33 2.43
CA GLU A 129 -16.89 -12.07 3.15
C GLU A 129 -17.59 -13.39 3.51
N GLY A 130 -18.23 -13.43 4.67
CA GLY A 130 -18.99 -14.56 5.16
C GLY A 130 -18.18 -15.47 6.08
N THR A 131 -18.65 -16.70 6.24
CA THR A 131 -18.11 -17.69 7.20
C THR A 131 -17.37 -18.84 6.52
N ILE A 132 -17.28 -18.83 5.19
CA ILE A 132 -16.79 -19.95 4.39
C ILE A 132 -15.46 -19.56 3.76
N SER A 133 -14.42 -20.37 4.00
CA SER A 133 -13.17 -20.28 3.23
C SER A 133 -13.31 -21.07 1.94
N THR A 134 -13.09 -20.41 0.82
CA THR A 134 -13.01 -21.08 -0.49
C THR A 134 -11.56 -21.49 -0.80
N PRO A 135 -11.31 -22.28 -1.87
CA PRO A 135 -9.95 -22.53 -2.35
C PRO A 135 -9.23 -21.23 -2.71
N PHE A 136 -7.89 -21.23 -2.57
CA PHE A 136 -7.10 -20.05 -2.90
C PHE A 136 -7.18 -19.71 -4.39
N GLU A 137 -7.54 -18.46 -4.71
CA GLU A 137 -7.61 -17.98 -6.08
C GLU A 137 -6.30 -17.30 -6.50
N ASN A 138 -5.71 -17.78 -7.60
CA ASN A 138 -4.55 -17.13 -8.18
C ASN A 138 -5.01 -15.97 -9.07
N ARG A 139 -4.67 -14.74 -8.67
CA ARG A 139 -4.97 -13.56 -9.48
C ARG A 139 -4.10 -13.56 -10.74
N PRO A 140 -4.65 -13.27 -11.94
CA PRO A 140 -3.85 -13.08 -13.13
C PRO A 140 -2.83 -11.94 -12.95
N VAL A 141 -1.61 -12.14 -13.44
CA VAL A 141 -0.48 -11.20 -13.26
C VAL A 141 -0.81 -9.78 -13.72
N GLY A 142 -1.58 -9.61 -14.80
CA GLY A 142 -1.99 -8.29 -15.29
C GLY A 142 -2.87 -7.52 -14.31
N ILE A 143 -3.77 -8.21 -13.59
CA ILE A 143 -4.62 -7.57 -12.58
C ILE A 143 -3.79 -7.26 -11.33
N GLU A 144 -2.89 -8.17 -10.92
CA GLU A 144 -1.96 -7.89 -9.82
C GLU A 144 -1.10 -6.65 -10.10
N LEU A 145 -0.56 -6.53 -11.31
CA LEU A 145 0.21 -5.37 -11.74
C LEU A 145 -0.62 -4.08 -11.67
N GLN A 146 -1.87 -4.09 -12.15
CA GLN A 146 -2.75 -2.92 -12.06
C GLN A 146 -3.00 -2.52 -10.60
N LEU A 147 -3.24 -3.49 -9.71
CA LEU A 147 -3.42 -3.23 -8.28
C LEU A 147 -2.16 -2.63 -7.66
N CYS A 148 -0.99 -3.21 -7.93
CA CYS A 148 0.30 -2.68 -7.49
C CYS A 148 0.56 -1.26 -8.03
N GLN A 149 0.19 -0.98 -9.29
CA GLN A 149 0.33 0.33 -9.91
C GLN A 149 -0.53 1.42 -9.26
N ARG A 150 -1.53 1.07 -8.43
CA ARG A 150 -2.22 2.06 -7.59
C ARG A 150 -1.33 2.57 -6.46
N TYR A 151 -0.36 1.78 -5.98
CA TYR A 151 0.50 2.10 -4.84
C TYR A 151 1.84 2.69 -5.27
N TYR A 152 2.40 2.14 -6.35
CA TYR A 152 3.70 2.56 -6.85
C TYR A 152 3.76 2.42 -8.37
N GLN A 153 4.25 3.45 -9.04
CA GLN A 153 4.51 3.39 -10.48
C GLN A 153 5.94 3.78 -10.80
N GLN A 154 6.51 3.02 -11.73
CA GLN A 154 7.70 3.39 -12.47
C GLN A 154 7.39 3.34 -13.97
N ALA A 155 7.84 4.36 -14.68
CA ALA A 155 7.81 4.39 -16.13
C ALA A 155 9.16 4.84 -16.67
N VAL A 156 9.56 4.24 -17.79
CA VAL A 156 10.78 4.58 -18.53
C VAL A 156 10.42 4.56 -20.01
N GLY A 157 10.91 5.56 -20.74
CA GLY A 157 10.63 5.76 -22.15
C GLY A 157 11.34 4.73 -23.00
N GLN A 158 10.61 4.11 -23.94
CA GLN A 158 11.27 3.26 -24.93
C GLN A 158 12.12 4.16 -25.84
N GLY A 159 13.43 3.89 -25.89
CA GLY A 159 14.37 4.74 -26.64
C GLY A 159 14.70 6.07 -25.95
N GLY A 160 14.41 6.21 -24.66
CA GLY A 160 14.84 7.37 -23.85
C GLY A 160 13.79 8.45 -23.64
N THR A 161 12.62 8.40 -24.30
CA THR A 161 11.57 9.41 -24.17
C THR A 161 10.21 8.77 -23.87
N LEU A 162 9.61 9.09 -22.72
CA LEU A 162 8.23 8.73 -22.34
C LEU A 162 7.20 9.67 -22.96
N ALA A 163 7.47 10.97 -22.88
CA ALA A 163 6.58 12.02 -23.31
C ALA A 163 7.40 13.25 -23.68
N ARG A 164 6.89 14.04 -24.64
CA ARG A 164 7.61 15.14 -25.26
C ARG A 164 6.70 16.34 -25.44
N ILE A 165 7.25 17.53 -25.24
CA ILE A 165 6.60 18.80 -25.60
C ILE A 165 7.64 19.77 -26.19
N TYR A 166 7.22 20.61 -27.14
CA TYR A 166 8.08 21.54 -27.87
C TYR A 166 7.84 22.99 -27.45
N ASN A 167 8.90 23.77 -27.24
CA ASN A 167 8.76 25.22 -27.05
C ASN A 167 8.72 25.95 -28.40
N ASN A 168 7.51 26.27 -28.84
CA ASN A 168 7.26 27.09 -30.03
C ASN A 168 7.26 28.61 -29.75
N GLY A 169 7.61 29.04 -28.54
CA GLY A 169 7.74 30.45 -28.19
C GLY A 169 8.95 31.09 -28.87
N ALA A 170 8.90 32.41 -29.08
CA ALA A 170 10.01 33.16 -29.68
C ALA A 170 11.25 33.30 -28.77
N SER A 171 11.16 32.84 -27.52
CA SER A 171 12.22 32.90 -26.52
C SER A 171 12.18 31.68 -25.57
N SER A 172 13.21 31.54 -24.74
CA SER A 172 13.17 30.60 -23.62
C SER A 172 11.98 30.92 -22.71
N GLY A 173 11.31 29.88 -22.20
CA GLY A 173 10.12 30.04 -21.37
C GLY A 173 9.75 28.76 -20.63
N LEU A 174 8.83 28.91 -19.68
CA LEU A 174 8.27 27.77 -18.94
C LEU A 174 7.38 26.94 -19.86
N VAL A 175 7.63 25.64 -19.90
CA VAL A 175 6.79 24.66 -20.59
C VAL A 175 6.36 23.61 -19.59
N SER A 176 5.07 23.26 -19.65
CA SER A 176 4.44 22.31 -18.74
C SER A 176 3.98 21.07 -19.49
N LEU A 177 4.45 19.91 -19.04
CA LEU A 177 4.04 18.60 -19.53
C LEU A 177 3.12 17.95 -18.49
N ASN A 178 1.87 17.67 -18.85
CA ASN A 178 0.99 16.85 -18.04
C ASN A 178 1.32 15.37 -18.27
N VAL A 179 1.58 14.64 -17.20
CA VAL A 179 1.98 13.23 -17.20
C VAL A 179 0.90 12.43 -16.50
N PHE A 180 0.20 11.58 -17.25
CA PHE A 180 -0.81 10.69 -16.72
C PHE A 180 -0.19 9.38 -16.22
N PHE A 181 -0.69 8.89 -15.10
CA PHE A 181 -0.31 7.60 -14.56
C PHE A 181 -0.94 6.45 -15.37
N LYS A 182 -0.30 5.28 -15.36
CA LYS A 182 -0.78 4.05 -16.04
C LYS A 182 -2.08 3.53 -15.45
N GLN A 183 -2.26 3.78 -14.15
CA GLN A 183 -3.43 3.47 -13.35
C GLN A 183 -3.66 4.65 -12.40
N THR A 184 -4.92 4.97 -12.10
CA THR A 184 -5.25 5.91 -11.01
C THR A 184 -4.59 5.45 -9.71
N MET A 185 -3.75 6.30 -9.15
CA MET A 185 -3.05 6.07 -7.89
C MET A 185 -4.07 6.03 -6.74
N ARG A 186 -3.79 5.25 -5.70
CA ARG A 186 -4.69 5.08 -4.55
C ARG A 186 -4.91 6.38 -3.78
N SER A 187 -3.90 7.24 -3.72
CA SER A 187 -3.93 8.58 -3.13
C SER A 187 -3.07 9.50 -3.98
N ILE A 188 -3.12 10.80 -3.70
CA ILE A 188 -2.15 11.73 -4.28
C ILE A 188 -0.75 11.22 -3.91
N PRO A 189 0.16 11.01 -4.89
CA PRO A 189 1.48 10.49 -4.59
C PRO A 189 2.23 11.39 -3.61
N SER A 190 2.82 10.77 -2.58
CA SER A 190 3.63 11.45 -1.56
C SER A 190 5.04 11.77 -2.07
N SER A 191 5.52 11.04 -3.08
CA SER A 191 6.75 11.34 -3.79
C SER A 191 6.59 11.14 -5.29
N ILE A 192 7.13 12.09 -6.06
CA ILE A 192 7.25 12.00 -7.51
C ILE A 192 8.63 12.51 -7.90
N SER A 193 9.38 11.69 -8.62
CA SER A 193 10.73 12.01 -9.11
C SER A 193 10.98 11.37 -10.46
N GLY A 194 12.04 11.76 -11.14
CA GLY A 194 12.40 11.14 -12.41
C GLY A 194 13.49 11.90 -13.15
N VAL A 195 13.59 11.63 -14.45
CA VAL A 195 14.59 12.22 -15.34
C VAL A 195 13.90 12.84 -16.55
N TYR A 196 14.32 14.04 -16.92
CA TYR A 196 13.96 14.71 -18.17
C TYR A 196 15.21 15.17 -18.93
N ASP A 197 15.08 15.50 -20.20
CA ASP A 197 16.14 16.08 -21.05
C ASP A 197 15.55 17.28 -21.80
N ILE A 198 16.37 18.29 -22.10
CA ILE A 198 16.01 19.45 -22.92
C ILE A 198 16.62 19.29 -24.34
N ASN A 199 16.70 18.05 -24.82
CA ASN A 199 17.36 17.64 -26.06
C ASN A 199 18.83 18.09 -26.17
N ASP A 200 19.53 18.21 -25.05
CA ASP A 200 20.97 18.47 -25.02
C ASP A 200 21.78 17.17 -24.86
N GLY A 201 21.09 16.03 -24.76
CA GLY A 201 21.67 14.70 -24.58
C GLY A 201 22.06 14.40 -23.14
N THR A 202 21.69 15.26 -22.18
CA THR A 202 22.03 15.15 -20.76
C THR A 202 20.77 15.10 -19.90
N GLY A 203 20.51 13.93 -19.29
CA GLY A 203 19.40 13.75 -18.37
C GLY A 203 19.55 14.61 -17.09
N GLN A 204 18.48 15.32 -16.75
CA GLN A 204 18.32 16.13 -15.56
C GLN A 204 17.31 15.48 -14.61
N ASN A 205 17.67 15.42 -13.32
CA ASN A 205 16.78 14.85 -12.30
C ASN A 205 15.74 15.88 -11.84
N PHE A 206 14.54 15.40 -11.55
CA PHE A 206 13.56 16.13 -10.75
C PHE A 206 13.15 15.30 -9.53
N SER A 207 12.93 15.95 -8.40
CA SER A 207 12.55 15.33 -7.12
C SER A 207 11.18 15.77 -6.63
N SER A 208 10.48 16.60 -7.40
CA SER A 208 9.12 17.03 -7.15
C SER A 208 8.41 17.37 -8.45
N ALA A 209 7.08 17.32 -8.43
CA ALA A 209 6.23 17.68 -9.55
C ALA A 209 5.15 18.67 -9.11
N GLY A 210 4.67 19.48 -10.05
CA GLY A 210 3.58 20.41 -9.83
C GLY A 210 2.21 19.73 -9.90
N ASN A 211 1.26 20.26 -9.13
CA ASN A 211 -0.16 19.87 -9.16
C ASN A 211 -0.43 18.35 -9.18
N PRO A 212 0.19 17.54 -8.30
CA PRO A 212 -0.07 16.12 -8.27
C PRO A 212 -1.52 15.84 -7.84
N ASN A 213 -2.14 14.91 -8.53
CA ASN A 213 -3.42 14.30 -8.15
C ASN A 213 -3.31 12.77 -8.33
N GLN A 214 -4.39 12.03 -8.14
CA GLN A 214 -4.37 10.56 -8.27
C GLN A 214 -4.15 10.09 -9.70
N ASP A 215 -4.44 10.89 -10.72
CA ASP A 215 -4.38 10.48 -12.12
C ASP A 215 -3.18 11.05 -12.87
N SER A 216 -2.57 12.13 -12.37
CA SER A 216 -1.51 12.85 -13.08
C SER A 216 -0.64 13.72 -12.18
N PHE A 217 0.46 14.19 -12.77
CA PHE A 217 1.26 15.30 -12.28
C PHE A 217 1.70 16.21 -13.44
N VAL A 218 2.25 17.38 -13.11
CA VAL A 218 2.78 18.31 -14.10
C VAL A 218 4.28 18.49 -13.89
N LEU A 219 5.07 18.19 -14.91
CA LEU A 219 6.47 18.60 -14.98
C LEU A 219 6.56 19.97 -15.65
N THR A 220 7.11 20.97 -14.96
CA THR A 220 7.30 22.31 -15.52
C THR A 220 8.77 22.67 -15.50
N VAL A 221 9.33 23.00 -16.66
CA VAL A 221 10.75 23.32 -16.85
C VAL A 221 10.87 24.52 -17.78
N THR A 222 11.86 25.38 -17.52
CA THR A 222 12.24 26.43 -18.48
C THR A 222 13.09 25.82 -19.58
N ILE A 223 12.62 25.87 -20.83
CA ILE A 223 13.38 25.35 -21.98
C ILE A 223 13.62 26.44 -23.04
N PRO A 224 14.74 26.41 -23.77
CA PRO A 224 15.01 27.36 -24.85
C PRO A 224 13.97 27.29 -25.97
N SER A 225 13.80 28.39 -26.71
CA SER A 225 13.01 28.40 -27.94
C SER A 225 13.56 27.37 -28.92
N GLY A 226 12.67 26.62 -29.57
CA GLY A 226 13.07 25.64 -30.57
C GLY A 226 13.60 24.31 -30.02
N GLN A 227 13.54 24.11 -28.70
CA GLN A 227 13.93 22.85 -28.04
C GLN A 227 12.72 22.05 -27.58
N PHE A 228 12.94 20.77 -27.29
CA PHE A 228 11.94 19.90 -26.67
C PHE A 228 12.27 19.66 -25.20
N LEU A 229 11.23 19.46 -24.40
CA LEU A 229 11.32 18.81 -23.09
C LEU A 229 10.91 17.35 -23.27
N ASP A 230 11.84 16.45 -23.04
CA ASP A 230 11.66 15.01 -23.10
C ASP A 230 11.64 14.44 -21.68
N LEU A 231 10.48 14.04 -21.18
CA LEU A 231 10.42 13.22 -19.98
C LEU A 231 10.97 11.83 -20.33
N GLN A 232 12.00 11.36 -19.62
CA GLN A 232 12.63 10.07 -19.89
C GLN A 232 12.13 8.98 -18.94
N SER A 233 11.92 9.32 -17.67
CA SER A 233 11.42 8.39 -16.66
C SER A 233 10.70 9.11 -15.52
N TYR A 234 9.84 8.39 -14.81
CA TYR A 234 9.31 8.83 -13.52
C TYR A 234 9.12 7.65 -12.56
N THR A 235 9.16 7.97 -11.27
CA THR A 235 8.69 7.16 -10.16
C THR A 235 7.67 7.95 -9.37
N ALA A 236 6.55 7.33 -9.02
CA ALA A 236 5.53 7.91 -8.15
C ALA A 236 5.15 6.91 -7.07
N SER A 237 5.28 7.31 -5.81
CA SER A 237 4.84 6.52 -4.66
C SER A 237 3.62 7.15 -4.05
N ALA A 238 2.58 6.35 -3.85
CA ALA A 238 1.42 6.74 -3.07
C ALA A 238 1.35 5.99 -1.75
N GLU A 239 2.38 5.24 -1.30
CA GLU A 239 2.38 4.37 -0.10
C GLU A 239 1.97 5.06 1.22
N LEU A 240 1.44 4.27 2.19
CA LEU A 240 0.71 4.75 3.39
C LEU A 240 1.67 4.89 4.58
#